data_AF-A0A7J2MVW0-F1
#
_entry.id   AF-A0A7J2MVW0-F1
#
_cell.length_a   1.000
_cell.length_b   1.000
_cell.length_c   1.000
_cell.angle_alpha   90.00
_cell.angle_beta   90.00
_cell.angle_gamma   90.00
#
_symmetry.space_group_name_H-M   'P 1'
#
loop_
_entity.id
_entity.type
_entity.pdbx_description
1 polymer ?
#
loop_
_entity_poly.entity_id
_entity_poly.type
_entity_poly.pdbx_seq_one_letter_code
_entity_poly.pdbx_strand_id
1 'polypeptide(L)'
;MALDGKFERGKIVIIEAWADREKVGDTFLVAEMLRAIVKAIEMTLHGDVEVHTYPTPELGFTARACVAVQHLHESYIVYDNWIE
;
A
#
# COMPACT_ATOMS: atom_id res chain seq x y z
N MET A 1 -18.62 2.88 7.60
CA MET A 1 -19.05 3.89 6.61
C MET A 1 -18.58 3.40 5.26
N ALA A 2 -19.48 3.13 4.33
CA ALA A 2 -19.10 2.79 2.96
C ALA A 2 -18.55 4.06 2.30
N LEU A 3 -17.35 3.98 1.72
CA LEU A 3 -16.82 5.03 0.88
C LEU A 3 -17.64 5.02 -0.41
N ASP A 4 -18.58 5.95 -0.55
CA ASP A 4 -19.39 6.12 -1.77
C ASP A 4 -18.51 6.57 -2.94
N GLY A 5 -17.77 5.61 -3.52
CA GLY A 5 -17.38 5.46 -4.93
C GLY A 5 -16.90 6.66 -5.76
N LYS A 6 -16.57 7.82 -5.17
CA LYS A 6 -16.12 9.00 -5.91
C LYS A 6 -14.91 9.61 -5.22
N PHE A 7 -13.72 9.18 -5.65
CA PHE A 7 -12.49 9.91 -5.35
C PHE A 7 -12.51 11.21 -6.14
N GLU A 8 -12.67 12.34 -5.45
CA GLU A 8 -12.59 13.66 -6.06
C GLU A 8 -11.18 13.89 -6.62
N ARG A 9 -11.08 14.42 -7.84
CA ARG A 9 -9.79 14.70 -8.48
C ARG A 9 -8.99 15.67 -7.60
N GLY A 10 -7.74 15.32 -7.30
CA GLY A 10 -6.86 16.12 -6.43
C GLY A 10 -7.05 15.91 -4.93
N LYS A 11 -7.90 14.98 -4.50
CA LYS A 11 -8.07 14.62 -3.10
C LYS A 11 -7.03 13.59 -2.66
N ILE A 12 -6.39 13.84 -1.52
CA ILE A 12 -5.54 12.86 -0.83
C ILE A 12 -6.36 12.21 0.27
N VAL A 13 -6.30 10.89 0.36
CA VAL A 13 -6.93 10.10 1.42
C VAL A 13 -5.83 9.31 2.13
N ILE A 14 -5.74 9.46 3.44
CA ILE A 14 -4.81 8.71 4.29
C ILE A 14 -5.63 7.69 5.07
N ILE A 15 -5.21 6.44 5.04
CA ILE A 15 -5.86 5.34 5.76
C ILE A 15 -4.79 4.69 6.64
N GLU A 16 -4.99 4.74 7.95
CA GLU A 16 -4.16 4.04 8.93
C GLU A 16 -4.82 2.71 9.28
N ALA A 17 -4.03 1.63 9.28
CA ALA A 17 -4.52 0.30 9.58
C ALA A 17 -3.52 -0.48 10.43
N TRP A 18 -4.03 -1.23 11.39
CA TRP A 18 -3.26 -2.15 12.21
C TRP A 18 -3.33 -3.55 11.60
N ALA A 19 -2.20 -4.25 11.53
CA ALA A 19 -2.15 -5.63 11.04
C ALA A 19 -1.10 -6.46 11.79
N ASP A 20 -1.18 -7.79 11.64
CA ASP A 20 -0.22 -8.70 12.25
C ASP A 20 1.20 -8.40 11.74
N ARG A 21 2.17 -8.33 12.66
CA ARG A 21 3.57 -7.97 12.37
C ARG A 21 4.19 -8.77 11.23
N GLU A 22 3.85 -10.05 11.11
CA GLU A 22 4.35 -10.94 10.05
C GLU A 22 3.79 -10.63 8.66
N LYS A 23 2.60 -10.02 8.60
CA LYS A 23 1.88 -9.69 7.35
C LYS A 23 2.18 -8.30 6.85
N VAL A 24 2.45 -7.36 7.77
CA VAL A 24 2.73 -5.95 7.46
C VAL A 24 3.90 -5.84 6.46
N GLY A 25 4.92 -6.68 6.62
CA GLY A 25 6.11 -6.70 5.77
C GLY A 25 6.09 -7.68 4.58
N ASP A 26 4.99 -8.38 4.35
CA ASP A 26 4.90 -9.35 3.27
C ASP A 26 4.67 -8.62 1.93
N THR A 27 5.75 -8.50 1.15
CA THR A 27 5.73 -7.78 -0.13
C THR A 27 4.76 -8.38 -1.15
N PHE A 28 4.51 -9.70 -1.10
CA PHE A 28 3.54 -10.34 -1.99
C PHE A 28 2.12 -9.95 -1.59
N LEU A 29 1.82 -10.05 -0.29
CA LEU A 29 0.50 -9.65 0.24
C LEU A 29 0.22 -8.16 -0.02
N VAL A 30 1.22 -7.30 0.19
CA VAL A 30 1.11 -5.85 -0.05
C VAL A 30 0.82 -5.55 -1.53
N ALA A 31 1.52 -6.22 -2.46
CA ALA A 31 1.28 -6.02 -3.88
C ALA A 31 -0.13 -6.48 -4.31
N GLU A 32 -0.59 -7.62 -3.82
CA GLU A 32 -1.95 -8.12 -4.08
C GLU A 32 -3.01 -7.20 -3.46
N MET A 33 -2.76 -6.65 -2.27
CA MET A 33 -3.64 -5.67 -1.64
C MET A 33 -3.77 -4.39 -2.48
N LEU A 34 -2.66 -3.82 -2.96
CA LEU A 34 -2.71 -2.63 -3.81
C LEU A 34 -3.49 -2.89 -5.10
N ARG A 35 -3.30 -4.04 -5.75
CA ARG A 35 -4.10 -4.46 -6.93
C ARG A 35 -5.59 -4.58 -6.60
N ALA A 36 -5.92 -5.15 -5.45
CA ALA A 36 -7.30 -5.28 -4.99
C ALA A 36 -7.95 -3.91 -4.75
N ILE A 37 -7.21 -2.96 -4.17
CA ILE A 37 -7.68 -1.58 -3.99
C ILE A 37 -7.94 -0.93 -5.34
N VAL A 38 -6.99 -0.99 -6.29
CA VAL A 38 -7.18 -0.42 -7.64
C VAL A 38 -8.44 -0.97 -8.31
N LYS A 39 -8.66 -2.28 -8.20
CA LYS A 39 -9.88 -2.92 -8.72
C LYS A 39 -11.14 -2.41 -8.02
N ALA A 40 -11.10 -2.21 -6.71
CA ALA A 40 -12.24 -1.74 -5.93
C ALA A 40 -12.59 -0.26 -6.21
N ILE A 41 -11.59 0.56 -6.53
CA ILE A 41 -11.79 1.98 -6.86
C ILE A 41 -11.98 2.24 -8.37
N GLU A 42 -11.93 1.18 -9.19
CA GLU A 42 -12.14 1.19 -10.64
C GLU A 42 -11.22 2.16 -11.41
N MET A 43 -9.97 2.31 -10.96
CA MET A 43 -8.99 3.17 -11.63
C MET A 43 -8.08 2.41 -12.60
N THR A 44 -7.59 3.11 -13.63
CA THR A 44 -6.70 2.54 -14.65
C THR A 44 -5.25 2.49 -14.16
N LEU A 45 -4.66 1.29 -14.18
CA LEU A 45 -3.26 1.04 -13.86
C LEU A 45 -2.30 1.72 -14.84
N HIS A 46 -1.17 2.20 -14.31
CA HIS A 46 -0.04 2.70 -15.10
C HIS A 46 1.25 2.00 -14.67
N GLY A 47 1.32 0.70 -14.93
CA GLY A 47 2.46 -0.15 -14.57
C GLY A 47 2.18 -1.11 -13.41
N ASP A 48 3.18 -1.92 -13.11
CA ASP A 48 3.16 -2.86 -11.99
C ASP A 48 3.41 -2.15 -10.64
N VAL A 49 3.15 -2.85 -9.54
CA VAL A 49 3.48 -2.36 -8.20
C VAL A 49 4.99 -2.33 -8.02
N GLU A 50 5.53 -1.18 -7.65
CA GLU A 50 6.92 -1.01 -7.25
C GLU A 50 7.03 -1.27 -5.75
N VAL A 51 7.91 -2.19 -5.34
CA VAL A 51 8.11 -2.53 -3.92
C VAL A 51 9.56 -2.33 -3.52
N HIS A 52 9.77 -1.53 -2.48
CA HIS A 52 11.06 -1.23 -1.91
C HIS A 52 11.11 -1.70 -0.46
N THR A 53 11.99 -2.65 -0.16
CA THR A 53 12.26 -3.10 1.21
C THR A 53 13.44 -2.34 1.79
N TYR A 54 13.36 -1.95 3.06
CA TYR A 54 14.47 -1.35 3.79
C TYR A 54 14.74 -2.13 5.09
N PRO A 55 16.00 -2.22 5.51
CA PRO A 55 16.34 -2.87 6.76
C PRO A 55 15.83 -2.04 7.94
N THR A 56 15.17 -2.69 8.91
CA THR A 56 14.77 -2.13 10.20
C THR A 56 15.74 -2.62 11.28
N PRO A 57 16.75 -1.83 11.68
CA PRO A 57 17.83 -2.28 12.56
C PRO A 57 17.35 -2.64 13.98
N GLU A 58 16.21 -2.09 14.41
CA GLU A 58 15.79 -2.06 15.81
C GLU A 58 14.95 -3.27 16.25
N LEU A 59 14.50 -4.11 15.31
CA LEU A 59 13.41 -5.06 15.57
C LEU A 59 13.79 -6.54 15.50
N GLY A 60 15.08 -6.86 15.36
CA GLY A 60 15.52 -8.21 15.05
C GLY A 60 15.10 -8.61 13.63
N PHE A 61 15.86 -9.51 13.01
CA PHE A 61 15.80 -9.88 11.58
C PHE A 61 14.45 -10.41 11.06
N THR A 62 13.39 -10.43 11.85
CA THR A 62 12.10 -11.04 11.52
C THR A 62 11.10 -10.10 10.86
N ALA A 63 11.25 -8.78 10.99
CA ALA A 63 10.24 -7.83 10.55
C ALA A 63 10.75 -7.00 9.37
N ARG A 64 10.15 -7.16 8.18
CA ARG A 64 10.54 -6.45 6.95
C ARG A 64 9.71 -5.18 6.81
N ALA A 65 10.35 -4.02 6.80
CA ALA A 65 9.68 -2.80 6.41
C ALA A 65 9.76 -2.64 4.88
N CYS A 66 8.68 -2.14 4.29
CA CYS A 66 8.56 -1.90 2.86
C CYS A 66 7.63 -0.72 2.55
N VAL A 67 8.02 0.01 1.52
CA VAL A 67 7.16 0.96 0.82
C VAL A 67 6.76 0.30 -0.49
N ALA A 68 5.49 0.37 -0.85
CA ALA A 68 5.00 -0.05 -2.14
C ALA A 68 4.20 1.06 -2.82
N VAL A 69 4.41 1.24 -4.12
CA VAL A 69 3.76 2.28 -4.92
C VAL A 69 3.05 1.63 -6.09
N GLN A 70 1.78 1.97 -6.27
CA GLN A 70 1.01 1.63 -7.46
C GLN A 70 0.70 2.91 -8.23
N HIS A 71 1.33 3.06 -9.39
CA HIS A 71 1.05 4.15 -10.31
C HIS A 71 -0.26 3.92 -11.06
N LEU A 72 -1.04 4.99 -11.18
CA LEU A 72 -2.28 5.08 -11.96
C LEU A 72 -2.11 6.20 -13.00
N HIS A 73 -2.98 6.27 -14.01
CA HIS A 73 -2.80 7.22 -15.12
C HIS A 73 -2.62 8.69 -14.69
N GLU A 74 -3.31 9.13 -13.64
CA GLU A 74 -3.25 10.51 -13.11
C GLU A 74 -3.02 10.59 -11.59
N SER A 75 -2.64 9.49 -10.95
CA SER A 75 -2.50 9.43 -9.48
C SER A 75 -1.63 8.25 -9.06
N TYR A 76 -1.49 8.04 -7.76
CA TYR A 76 -0.74 6.93 -7.20
C TYR A 76 -1.35 6.50 -5.86
N ILE A 77 -1.13 5.24 -5.49
CA ILE A 77 -1.41 4.71 -4.16
C ILE A 77 -0.06 4.38 -3.53
N VAL A 78 0.17 4.87 -2.31
CA VAL A 78 1.35 4.51 -1.51
C VAL A 78 0.91 3.64 -0.35
N TYR A 79 1.58 2.52 -0.20
CA TYR A 79 1.63 1.77 1.04
C TYR A 79 2.98 2.03 1.70
N ASP A 80 2.93 2.45 2.95
CA ASP A 80 4.10 2.59 3.80
C ASP A 80 3.79 1.85 5.10
N ASN A 81 4.75 1.06 5.56
CA ASN A 81 4.64 0.42 6.85
C ASN A 81 5.75 0.87 7.80
N TRP A 82 5.34 1.04 9.04
CA TRP A 82 6.26 1.18 10.14
C TRP A 82 5.95 0.08 11.13
N ILE A 83 6.99 -0.64 11.53
CA ILE A 83 6.87 -1.67 12.55
C ILE A 83 7.33 -0.98 13.82
N GLU A 84 6.38 -0.75 14.74
CA GLU A 84 6.65 -0.31 16.11
C GLU A 84 7.03 -1.50 17.00
#